data_AF-A0A8B6EWG4-F1
#
_entry.id   AF-A0A8B6EWG4-F1
#
_cell.length_a   1.000
_cell.length_b   1.000
_cell.length_c   1.000
_cell.angle_alpha   90.00
_cell.angle_beta   90.00
_cell.angle_gamma   90.00
#
_symmetry.space_group_name_H-M   'P 1'
#
loop_
_entity.id
_entity.type
_entity.pdbx_description
1 polymer ?
#
loop_
_entity_poly.entity_id
_entity_poly.type
_entity_poly.pdbx_seq_one_letter_code
_entity_poly.pdbx_strand_id
1 'polypeptide(L)'
;MYQNIGKLYICGDFNARCGDMQDFIEGVDDVQIRDVIDDVLNRNGEMLIEFLVDCNLCMLNGRIGKHDYTNISSKGKSVVDYILTPHDQINDVIDFQVHTMSNIISRFDLAGYESIPDHSLLECTISTYAENTDSVEQLSGNEPLKAPRRFRYDGLRNELFSDEPMQKLLQDTILRLEHALDQRRDVDSAFKELKHLLVTEIELTCKEQKQNIPNKRHHKHNRKPYWNEELQDLWDKACKAEKEWTSCKTNAKSTLRSTYVQRRKNFDTFNRKSKRRYQIEQQNSYIISRDIIRKISGNL
;
A
#
# COMPACT_ATOMS: atom_id res chain seq x y z
N MET A 1 -3.06 -3.56 -10.99
CA MET A 1 -1.87 -2.88 -10.45
C MET A 1 -2.38 -1.73 -9.61
N TYR A 2 -2.14 -1.72 -8.30
CA TYR A 2 -2.54 -0.59 -7.46
C TYR A 2 -1.61 0.58 -7.83
N GLN A 3 -2.18 1.70 -8.26
CA GLN A 3 -1.40 2.92 -8.50
C GLN A 3 -0.87 3.39 -7.15
N ASN A 4 0.39 3.81 -7.11
CA ASN A 4 0.93 4.53 -5.95
C ASN A 4 0.31 5.93 -5.99
N ILE A 5 -0.77 6.14 -5.22
CA ILE A 5 -1.56 7.38 -5.22
C ILE A 5 -0.85 8.48 -4.40
N GLY A 6 0.18 8.13 -3.61
CA GLY A 6 0.97 9.09 -2.85
C GLY A 6 1.56 8.49 -1.58
N LYS A 7 2.21 9.35 -0.79
CA LYS A 7 2.70 9.00 0.54
C LYS A 7 1.52 8.76 1.49
N LEU A 8 1.61 7.76 2.36
CA LEU A 8 0.58 7.40 3.33
C LEU A 8 1.16 7.45 4.73
N TYR A 9 0.57 8.29 5.58
CA TYR A 9 0.84 8.32 7.01
C TYR A 9 -0.49 8.22 7.74
N ILE A 10 -0.59 7.31 8.70
CA ILE A 10 -1.78 7.13 9.52
C ILE A 10 -1.38 7.47 10.95
N CYS A 11 -2.02 8.46 11.56
CA CYS A 11 -1.78 8.86 12.93
C CYS A 11 -3.06 8.81 13.75
N GLY A 12 -2.95 8.40 15.01
CA GLY A 12 -4.08 8.46 15.94
C GLY A 12 -3.93 7.54 17.15
N ASP A 13 -4.94 7.58 17.99
CA ASP A 13 -5.13 6.68 19.12
C ASP A 13 -5.79 5.38 18.62
N PHE A 14 -5.04 4.28 18.73
CA PHE A 14 -5.54 2.95 18.36
C PHE A 14 -6.05 2.17 19.57
N ASN A 15 -5.84 2.69 20.78
CA ASN A 15 -6.09 2.01 22.05
C ASN A 15 -5.51 0.57 22.05
N ALA A 16 -4.33 0.45 21.43
CA ALA A 16 -3.66 -0.79 21.12
C ALA A 16 -2.30 -0.80 21.81
N ARG A 17 -2.07 -1.74 22.73
CA ARG A 17 -0.78 -1.94 23.37
C ARG A 17 -0.13 -3.14 22.70
N CYS A 18 0.96 -2.90 21.97
CA CYS A 18 1.54 -3.88 21.05
C CYS A 18 2.68 -4.70 21.64
N GLY A 19 3.16 -4.37 22.84
CA GLY A 19 4.30 -5.05 23.45
C GLY A 19 5.53 -5.07 22.53
N ASP A 20 6.22 -6.21 22.54
CA ASP A 20 7.40 -6.53 21.74
C ASP A 20 7.07 -7.23 20.39
N MET A 21 5.79 -7.31 20.03
CA MET A 21 5.39 -7.96 18.77
C MET A 21 5.95 -7.22 17.55
N GLN A 22 6.42 -8.00 16.57
CA GLN A 22 6.95 -7.48 15.31
C GLN A 22 5.80 -7.18 14.34
N ASP A 23 5.76 -5.96 13.81
CA ASP A 23 4.85 -5.46 12.78
C ASP A 23 5.41 -5.62 11.34
N PHE A 24 6.43 -6.47 11.18
CA PHE A 24 7.03 -6.83 9.90
C PHE A 24 7.42 -8.32 9.86
N ILE A 25 7.75 -8.81 8.66
CA ILE A 25 8.18 -10.19 8.44
C ILE A 25 9.71 -10.27 8.50
N GLU A 26 10.22 -10.85 9.58
CA GLU A 26 11.66 -11.01 9.81
C GLU A 26 12.36 -11.78 8.66
N GLY A 27 13.50 -11.24 8.22
CA GLY A 27 14.29 -11.76 7.11
C GLY A 27 13.61 -11.65 5.74
N VAL A 28 12.61 -10.77 5.61
CA VAL A 28 12.00 -10.40 4.33
C VAL A 28 11.88 -8.89 4.21
N ASP A 29 11.30 -8.25 5.22
CA ASP A 29 11.13 -6.81 5.24
C ASP A 29 12.39 -6.15 5.83
N ASP A 30 12.85 -5.07 5.20
CA ASP A 30 14.00 -4.29 5.65
C ASP A 30 13.54 -3.14 6.56
N VAL A 31 13.21 -3.49 7.80
CA VAL A 31 12.66 -2.56 8.79
C VAL A 31 13.43 -2.71 10.10
N GLN A 32 13.81 -1.59 10.71
CA GLN A 32 14.50 -1.58 12.01
C GLN A 32 13.62 -2.17 13.12
N ILE A 33 14.24 -2.88 14.06
CA ILE A 33 13.57 -3.38 15.27
C ILE A 33 13.22 -2.19 16.18
N ARG A 34 12.03 -2.24 16.80
CA ARG A 34 11.58 -1.21 17.76
C ARG A 34 12.33 -1.30 19.09
N ASP A 35 12.71 -0.16 19.64
CA ASP A 35 12.99 0.03 21.05
C ASP A 35 11.67 0.14 21.82
N VAL A 36 11.38 -0.86 22.64
CA VAL A 36 10.06 -1.07 23.26
C VAL A 36 10.10 -0.57 24.70
N ILE A 37 9.22 0.39 25.02
CA ILE A 37 9.06 0.95 26.38
C ILE A 37 7.77 0.50 27.09
N ASP A 38 6.86 -0.12 26.36
CA ASP A 38 5.60 -0.69 26.86
C ASP A 38 5.47 -2.13 26.39
N ASP A 39 5.84 -3.07 27.28
CA ASP A 39 5.83 -4.52 27.00
C ASP A 39 4.44 -5.15 27.11
N VAL A 40 3.42 -4.37 27.45
CA VAL A 40 2.06 -4.92 27.59
C VAL A 40 1.44 -5.13 26.22
N LEU A 41 0.92 -6.33 26.02
CA LEU A 41 0.15 -6.70 24.83
C LEU A 41 -1.34 -6.79 25.18
N ASN A 42 -2.20 -6.13 24.39
CA ASN A 42 -3.64 -6.32 24.46
C ASN A 42 -4.20 -6.85 23.12
N ARG A 43 -5.48 -7.26 23.13
CA ARG A 43 -6.15 -7.81 21.93
C ARG A 43 -6.14 -6.83 20.74
N ASN A 44 -6.29 -5.53 21.00
CA ASN A 44 -6.21 -4.52 19.95
C ASN A 44 -4.79 -4.42 19.37
N GLY A 45 -3.77 -4.61 20.20
CA GLY A 45 -2.37 -4.71 19.79
C GLY A 45 -2.12 -5.88 18.87
N GLU A 46 -2.61 -7.08 19.20
CA GLU A 46 -2.52 -8.26 18.32
C GLU A 46 -3.15 -7.97 16.94
N MET A 47 -4.37 -7.40 16.93
CA MET A 47 -5.08 -7.08 15.69
C MET A 47 -4.38 -5.99 14.87
N LEU A 48 -3.82 -4.97 15.54
CA LEU A 48 -3.08 -3.90 14.89
C LEU A 48 -1.82 -4.47 14.23
N ILE A 49 -1.05 -5.30 14.93
CA ILE A 49 0.14 -5.95 14.37
C ILE A 49 -0.22 -6.81 13.15
N GLU A 50 -1.28 -7.62 13.22
CA GLU A 50 -1.74 -8.40 12.07
C GLU A 50 -2.09 -7.52 10.87
N PHE A 51 -2.81 -6.41 11.12
CA PHE A 51 -3.14 -5.43 10.08
C PHE A 51 -1.88 -4.80 9.46
N LEU A 52 -0.91 -4.38 10.27
CA LEU A 52 0.33 -3.76 9.80
C LEU A 52 1.12 -4.72 8.90
N VAL A 53 1.31 -5.96 9.34
CA VAL A 53 2.00 -7.01 8.58
C VAL A 53 1.29 -7.29 7.26
N ASP A 54 -0.04 -7.37 7.26
CA ASP A 54 -0.82 -7.66 6.06
C ASP A 54 -0.84 -6.48 5.07
N CYS A 55 -0.79 -5.24 5.57
CA CYS A 55 -0.80 -4.01 4.78
C CYS A 55 0.59 -3.48 4.38
N ASN A 56 1.68 -4.11 4.81
CA ASN A 56 3.04 -3.60 4.62
C ASN A 56 3.31 -2.26 5.30
N LEU A 57 2.67 -2.06 6.45
CA LEU A 57 2.83 -0.85 7.27
C LEU A 57 3.71 -1.18 8.47
N CYS A 58 4.32 -0.15 9.05
CA CYS A 58 5.08 -0.24 10.28
C CYS A 58 4.83 0.99 11.15
N MET A 59 5.06 0.86 12.44
CA MET A 59 5.00 1.93 13.43
C MET A 59 6.29 2.75 13.46
N LEU A 60 6.21 4.07 13.60
CA LEU A 60 7.41 4.90 13.83
C LEU A 60 7.88 4.88 15.29
N ASN A 61 6.94 4.68 16.22
CA ASN A 61 7.22 4.58 17.65
C ASN A 61 8.23 3.44 17.92
N GLY A 62 9.31 3.75 18.63
CA GLY A 62 10.41 2.83 18.92
C GLY A 62 11.46 2.71 17.80
N ARG A 63 11.30 3.35 16.63
CA ARG A 63 12.27 3.20 15.53
C ARG A 63 13.17 4.42 15.29
N ILE A 64 12.57 5.60 15.23
CA ILE A 64 13.22 6.83 14.78
C ILE A 64 13.12 7.89 15.87
N GLY A 65 14.24 8.56 16.15
CA GLY A 65 14.25 9.70 17.07
C GLY A 65 14.03 9.31 18.53
N LYS A 66 13.21 10.10 19.25
CA LYS A 66 12.99 9.95 20.69
C LYS A 66 11.59 9.45 21.00
N HIS A 67 11.50 8.43 21.83
CA HIS A 67 10.24 7.79 22.22
C HIS A 67 9.94 8.01 23.70
N ASP A 68 8.65 8.09 24.02
CA ASP A 68 8.12 8.17 25.38
C ASP A 68 6.68 7.62 25.37
N TYR A 69 6.05 7.48 26.54
CA TYR A 69 4.67 7.04 26.66
C TYR A 69 3.73 8.05 26.00
N THR A 70 2.79 7.54 25.22
CA THR A 70 1.83 8.38 24.48
C THR A 70 0.57 8.67 25.28
N ASN A 71 0.29 7.87 26.32
CA ASN A 71 -0.74 8.16 27.31
C ASN A 71 -0.14 8.02 28.72
N ILE A 72 -0.32 9.05 29.55
CA ILE A 72 0.10 9.14 30.94
C ILE A 72 -1.10 9.63 31.75
N SER A 73 -1.74 8.72 32.48
CA SER A 73 -2.88 9.03 33.35
C SER A 73 -2.61 8.62 34.80
N SER A 74 -3.55 8.92 35.70
CA SER A 74 -3.49 8.45 37.10
C SER A 74 -3.51 6.93 37.24
N LYS A 75 -3.95 6.21 36.20
CA LYS A 75 -4.01 4.73 36.16
C LYS A 75 -2.71 4.09 35.69
N GLY A 76 -1.76 4.86 35.18
CA GLY A 76 -0.49 4.37 34.65
C GLY A 76 -0.12 4.99 33.31
N LYS A 77 0.86 4.39 32.64
CA LYS A 77 1.41 4.84 31.37
C LYS A 77 1.27 3.75 30.31
N SER A 78 1.03 4.15 29.07
CA SER A 78 0.93 3.23 27.94
C SER A 78 1.34 3.88 26.62
N VAL A 79 1.71 3.05 25.65
CA VAL A 79 1.84 3.46 24.25
C VAL A 79 0.61 2.96 23.51
N VAL A 80 -0.24 3.88 23.07
CA VAL A 80 -1.52 3.60 22.38
C VAL A 80 -1.74 4.47 21.14
N ASP A 81 -1.00 5.57 21.04
CA ASP A 81 -0.99 6.47 19.89
C ASP A 81 0.20 6.14 19.00
N TYR A 82 -0.06 5.98 17.71
CA TYR A 82 0.98 5.60 16.76
C TYR A 82 0.94 6.47 15.52
N ILE A 83 2.12 6.65 14.93
CA ILE A 83 2.24 7.06 13.53
C ILE A 83 2.69 5.84 12.74
N LEU A 84 1.92 5.50 11.70
CA LEU A 84 2.14 4.34 10.85
C LEU A 84 2.52 4.81 9.44
N THR A 85 3.43 4.09 8.80
CA THR A 85 3.85 4.36 7.42
C THR A 85 4.13 3.06 6.67
N PRO A 86 3.97 3.02 5.34
CA PRO A 86 4.49 1.95 4.50
C PRO A 86 5.98 1.70 4.71
N HIS A 87 6.40 0.44 4.66
CA HIS A 87 7.83 0.08 4.85
C HIS A 87 8.76 0.80 3.87
N ASP A 88 8.31 1.03 2.64
CA ASP A 88 9.09 1.75 1.61
C ASP A 88 9.17 3.27 1.82
N GLN A 89 8.41 3.82 2.76
CA GLN A 89 8.38 5.25 3.11
C GLN A 89 9.05 5.55 4.45
N ILE A 90 9.54 4.53 5.17
CA ILE A 90 10.18 4.73 6.47
C ILE A 90 11.40 5.67 6.38
N ASN A 91 12.16 5.58 5.27
CA ASN A 91 13.34 6.40 5.03
C ASN A 91 13.02 7.86 4.68
N ASP A 92 11.74 8.19 4.42
CA ASP A 92 11.32 9.58 4.26
C ASP A 92 11.14 10.28 5.61
N VAL A 93 11.08 9.55 6.72
CA VAL A 93 10.94 10.12 8.06
C VAL A 93 12.30 10.59 8.55
N ILE A 94 12.42 11.91 8.77
CA ILE A 94 13.66 12.56 9.21
C ILE A 94 13.79 12.48 10.73
N ASP A 95 12.69 12.75 11.45
CA ASP A 95 12.67 12.78 12.90
C ASP A 95 11.28 12.42 13.43
N PHE A 96 11.26 11.82 14.62
CA PHE A 96 10.03 11.51 15.35
C PHE A 96 10.25 11.74 16.84
N GLN A 97 9.32 12.45 17.48
CA GLN A 97 9.39 12.81 18.89
C GLN A 97 8.04 12.64 19.58
N VAL A 98 8.09 12.16 20.82
CA VAL A 98 6.94 12.17 21.74
C VAL A 98 7.17 13.22 22.81
N HIS A 99 6.29 14.22 22.86
CA HIS A 99 6.30 15.28 23.86
C HIS A 99 5.20 15.04 24.89
N THR A 100 5.59 14.57 26.07
CA THR A 100 4.65 14.44 27.20
C THR A 100 4.12 15.81 27.60
N MET A 101 2.86 15.87 28.06
CA MET A 101 2.27 17.14 28.49
C MET A 101 3.06 17.78 29.64
N SER A 102 3.64 16.98 30.54
CA SER A 102 4.53 17.47 31.58
C SER A 102 5.78 18.17 31.02
N ASN A 103 6.39 17.64 29.95
CA ASN A 103 7.54 18.26 29.30
C ASN A 103 7.14 19.59 28.62
N ILE A 104 5.98 19.63 27.97
CA ILE A 104 5.46 20.84 27.32
C ILE A 104 5.19 21.92 28.37
N ILE A 105 4.47 21.59 29.44
CA ILE A 105 4.15 22.54 30.52
C ILE A 105 5.43 23.11 31.14
N SER A 106 6.40 22.24 31.43
CA SER A 106 7.68 22.65 32.01
C SER A 106 8.49 23.54 31.06
N ARG A 107 8.43 23.26 29.74
CA ARG A 107 9.18 24.01 28.72
C ARG A 107 8.62 25.40 28.47
N PHE A 108 7.31 25.58 28.57
CA PHE A 108 6.63 26.84 28.26
C PHE A 108 6.13 27.59 29.52
N ASP A 109 6.49 27.11 30.71
CA ASP A 109 6.06 27.67 32.01
C ASP A 109 4.55 27.85 32.14
N LEU A 110 3.81 26.83 31.69
CA LEU A 110 2.34 26.84 31.60
C LEU A 110 1.68 26.42 32.93
N ALA A 111 2.20 26.86 34.07
CA ALA A 111 1.63 26.49 35.36
C ALA A 111 0.21 27.06 35.54
N GLY A 112 -0.73 26.25 36.04
CA GLY A 112 -2.06 26.71 36.48
C GLY A 112 -3.29 26.15 35.76
N TYR A 113 -3.16 25.14 34.89
CA TYR A 113 -4.32 24.47 34.29
C TYR A 113 -4.94 23.43 35.23
N GLU A 114 -6.27 23.41 35.32
CA GLU A 114 -7.04 22.49 36.17
C GLU A 114 -7.01 21.03 35.69
N SER A 115 -6.78 20.81 34.39
CA SER A 115 -6.65 19.50 33.79
C SER A 115 -5.56 19.48 32.72
N ILE A 116 -4.68 18.49 32.83
CA ILE A 116 -3.62 18.23 31.85
C ILE A 116 -4.10 17.04 31.01
N PRO A 117 -4.07 17.14 29.66
CA PRO A 117 -4.36 16.00 28.80
C PRO A 117 -3.48 14.80 29.16
N ASP A 118 -4.06 13.62 29.15
CA ASP A 118 -3.34 12.37 29.41
C ASP A 118 -2.58 11.89 28.17
N HIS A 119 -2.98 12.30 26.96
CA HIS A 119 -2.23 12.00 25.74
C HIS A 119 -1.07 12.97 25.50
N SER A 120 0.08 12.42 25.13
CA SER A 120 1.28 13.13 24.68
C SER A 120 1.13 13.59 23.23
N LEU A 121 1.87 14.63 22.84
CA LEU A 121 1.93 15.10 21.46
C LEU A 121 2.95 14.27 20.67
N LEU A 122 2.55 13.72 19.53
CA LEU A 122 3.43 13.03 18.60
C LEU A 122 3.79 13.99 17.47
N GLU A 123 5.10 14.21 17.27
CA GLU A 123 5.65 15.04 16.22
C GLU A 123 6.44 14.16 15.25
N CYS A 124 6.23 14.35 13.95
CA CYS A 124 6.94 13.64 12.89
C CYS A 124 7.34 14.62 11.80
N THR A 125 8.63 14.62 11.46
CA THR A 125 9.18 15.40 10.36
C THR A 125 9.43 14.48 9.19
N ILE A 126 8.82 14.77 8.04
CA ILE A 126 8.94 13.99 6.82
C ILE A 126 9.61 14.79 5.72
N SER A 127 10.48 14.13 4.96
CA SER A 127 11.04 14.67 3.73
C SER A 127 9.98 14.61 2.64
N THR A 128 9.64 15.76 2.08
CA THR A 128 8.81 15.86 0.88
C THR A 128 9.69 16.29 -0.28
N TYR A 129 9.79 15.43 -1.30
CA TYR A 129 10.29 15.88 -2.59
C TYR A 129 9.13 16.63 -3.25
N ALA A 130 9.23 17.96 -3.30
CA ALA A 130 8.36 18.76 -4.13
C ALA A 130 8.70 18.46 -5.60
N GLU A 131 8.13 17.41 -6.17
CA GLU A 131 7.87 17.43 -7.61
C GLU A 131 6.84 18.55 -7.80
N ASN A 132 7.23 19.62 -8.52
CA ASN A 132 6.37 20.73 -8.92
C ASN A 132 5.06 20.18 -9.48
N THR A 133 4.05 20.07 -8.62
CA THR A 133 2.70 19.71 -8.97
C THR A 133 1.93 21.01 -8.92
N ASP A 134 2.00 21.74 -10.02
CA ASP A 134 1.07 22.83 -10.27
C ASP A 134 -0.36 22.28 -10.15
N SER A 135 -1.08 22.81 -9.17
CA SER A 135 -2.53 22.98 -9.17
C SER A 135 -3.40 21.72 -9.31
N VAL A 136 -3.66 21.03 -8.20
CA VAL A 136 -4.92 20.26 -8.07
C VAL A 136 -6.01 21.25 -7.66
N GLU A 137 -6.64 21.89 -8.63
CA GLU A 137 -7.90 22.59 -8.41
C GLU A 137 -9.02 21.58 -8.10
N GLN A 138 -9.76 21.87 -7.05
CA GLN A 138 -10.95 21.14 -6.63
C GLN A 138 -12.05 21.30 -7.69
N LEU A 139 -12.32 20.24 -8.46
CA LEU A 139 -13.51 20.18 -9.30
C LEU A 139 -14.74 19.88 -8.43
N SER A 140 -15.39 20.95 -7.94
CA SER A 140 -16.79 20.89 -7.50
C SER A 140 -17.70 20.85 -8.73
N GLY A 141 -18.21 19.67 -9.08
CA GLY A 141 -19.19 19.51 -10.16
C GLY A 141 -20.14 18.35 -9.86
N ASN A 142 -21.39 18.68 -9.52
CA ASN A 142 -22.50 17.75 -9.30
C ASN A 142 -22.98 17.11 -10.62
N GLU A 143 -22.16 16.27 -11.23
CA GLU A 143 -22.58 15.36 -12.30
C GLU A 143 -22.41 13.92 -11.79
N PRO A 144 -23.41 13.03 -11.96
CA PRO A 144 -23.27 11.64 -11.57
C PRO A 144 -22.17 10.97 -12.41
N LEU A 145 -20.99 10.83 -11.83
CA LEU A 145 -19.83 10.18 -12.42
C LEU A 145 -20.19 8.73 -12.80
N LYS A 146 -20.47 8.49 -14.09
CA LYS A 146 -20.37 7.15 -14.66
C LYS A 146 -18.96 6.65 -14.38
N ALA A 147 -18.87 5.49 -13.72
CA ALA A 147 -17.59 4.89 -13.34
C ALA A 147 -16.62 4.91 -14.53
N PRO A 148 -15.37 5.38 -14.34
CA PRO A 148 -14.41 5.48 -15.43
C PRO A 148 -14.19 4.08 -16.04
N ARG A 149 -14.44 3.95 -17.35
CA ARG A 149 -14.24 2.69 -18.07
C ARG A 149 -12.75 2.33 -18.00
N ARG A 150 -12.43 1.17 -17.43
CA ARG A 150 -11.06 0.66 -17.34
C ARG A 150 -10.76 -0.22 -18.55
N PHE A 151 -9.75 0.15 -19.33
CA PHE A 151 -9.20 -0.69 -20.39
C PHE A 151 -8.04 -1.53 -19.83
N ARG A 152 -7.93 -2.80 -20.24
CA ARG A 152 -6.77 -3.64 -19.91
C ARG A 152 -5.70 -3.42 -20.98
N TYR A 153 -4.57 -2.86 -20.58
CA TYR A 153 -3.46 -2.54 -21.48
C TYR A 153 -2.76 -3.79 -22.05
N ASP A 154 -2.86 -4.93 -21.36
CA ASP A 154 -2.20 -6.21 -21.71
C ASP A 154 -2.61 -6.80 -23.08
N GLY A 155 -3.55 -6.18 -23.80
CA GLY A 155 -4.02 -6.60 -25.13
C GLY A 155 -3.91 -5.52 -26.20
N LEU A 156 -3.37 -4.34 -25.92
CA LEU A 156 -3.18 -3.32 -26.94
C LEU A 156 -2.09 -3.76 -27.92
N ARG A 157 -2.35 -3.63 -29.23
CA ARG A 157 -1.36 -3.96 -30.24
C ARG A 157 -0.19 -2.98 -30.14
N ASN A 158 1.03 -3.45 -30.41
CA ASN A 158 2.19 -2.57 -30.58
C ASN A 158 2.01 -1.60 -31.77
N GLU A 159 1.07 -1.91 -32.67
CA GLU A 159 0.68 -1.11 -33.84
C GLU A 159 -0.40 -0.07 -33.53
N LEU A 160 -0.82 0.09 -32.26
CA LEU A 160 -1.80 1.10 -31.85
C LEU A 160 -1.27 2.49 -32.23
N PHE A 161 -2.09 3.28 -32.93
CA PHE A 161 -1.69 4.58 -33.51
C PHE A 161 -0.59 4.51 -34.59
N SER A 162 -0.34 3.34 -35.19
CA SER A 162 0.61 3.19 -36.30
C SER A 162 -0.03 3.44 -37.68
N ASP A 163 -1.34 3.65 -37.74
CA ASP A 163 -2.04 3.98 -38.98
C ASP A 163 -1.77 5.44 -39.40
N GLU A 164 -1.40 5.64 -40.67
CA GLU A 164 -0.98 6.93 -41.22
C GLU A 164 -2.03 8.05 -41.02
N PRO A 165 -3.34 7.82 -41.22
CA PRO A 165 -4.39 8.81 -40.96
C PRO A 165 -4.50 9.17 -39.46
N MET A 166 -4.26 8.21 -38.56
CA MET A 166 -4.32 8.43 -37.11
C MET A 166 -3.11 9.23 -36.63
N GLN A 167 -1.92 8.93 -37.15
CA GLN A 167 -0.71 9.71 -36.86
C GLN A 167 -0.88 11.16 -37.32
N LYS A 168 -1.43 11.37 -38.51
CA LYS A 168 -1.74 12.71 -39.03
C LYS A 168 -2.74 13.44 -38.14
N LEU A 169 -3.82 12.76 -37.73
CA LEU A 169 -4.83 13.35 -36.84
C LEU A 169 -4.28 13.71 -35.46
N LEU A 170 -3.37 12.87 -34.92
CA LEU A 170 -2.67 13.16 -33.66
C LEU A 170 -1.73 14.36 -33.80
N GLN A 171 -0.92 14.40 -34.87
CA GLN A 171 -0.04 15.53 -35.16
C GLN A 171 -0.82 16.83 -35.33
N ASP A 172 -1.90 16.83 -36.10
CA ASP A 172 -2.77 18.00 -36.29
C ASP A 172 -3.43 18.46 -34.97
N THR A 173 -3.69 17.53 -34.05
CA THR A 173 -4.25 17.85 -32.73
C THR A 173 -3.19 18.40 -31.78
N ILE A 174 -1.97 17.88 -31.82
CA ILE A 174 -0.82 18.40 -31.06
C ILE A 174 -0.46 19.80 -31.52
N LEU A 175 -0.38 20.05 -32.84
CA LEU A 175 -0.10 21.38 -33.38
C LEU A 175 -1.18 22.41 -32.98
N ARG A 176 -2.45 21.99 -32.93
CA ARG A 176 -3.54 22.84 -32.41
C ARG A 176 -3.41 23.11 -30.92
N LEU A 177 -2.97 22.13 -30.12
CA LEU A 177 -2.71 22.30 -28.68
C LEU A 177 -1.56 23.28 -28.43
N GLU A 178 -0.46 23.13 -29.16
CA GLU A 178 0.71 24.03 -29.09
C GLU A 178 0.32 25.47 -29.45
N HIS A 179 -0.44 25.66 -30.54
CA HIS A 179 -0.94 26.97 -30.93
C HIS A 179 -1.97 27.55 -29.94
N ALA A 180 -2.79 26.72 -29.29
CA ALA A 180 -3.73 27.16 -28.26
C ALA A 180 -3.02 27.58 -26.96
N LEU A 181 -1.94 26.88 -26.60
CA LEU A 181 -1.06 27.21 -25.47
C LEU A 181 -0.38 28.56 -25.68
N ASP A 182 0.17 28.81 -26.87
CA ASP A 182 0.82 30.08 -27.22
C ASP A 182 -0.14 31.28 -27.19
N GLN A 183 -1.44 31.05 -27.46
CA GLN A 183 -2.47 32.10 -27.46
C GLN A 183 -3.28 32.23 -26.16
N ARG A 184 -2.95 31.47 -25.09
CA ARG A 184 -3.72 31.39 -23.83
C ARG A 184 -5.24 31.22 -24.04
N ARG A 185 -5.63 30.44 -25.06
CA ARG A 185 -7.04 30.06 -25.27
C ARG A 185 -7.32 28.74 -24.57
N ASP A 186 -8.62 28.39 -24.51
CA ASP A 186 -9.19 27.21 -23.84
C ASP A 186 -8.48 25.90 -24.20
N VAL A 187 -7.39 25.60 -23.47
CA VAL A 187 -6.60 24.37 -23.54
C VAL A 187 -7.45 23.16 -23.17
N ASP A 188 -8.47 23.36 -22.31
CA ASP A 188 -9.34 22.29 -21.86
C ASP A 188 -10.18 21.72 -23.01
N SER A 189 -10.63 22.57 -23.94
CA SER A 189 -11.37 22.11 -25.13
C SER A 189 -10.50 21.22 -26.02
N ALA A 190 -9.28 21.65 -26.33
CA ALA A 190 -8.35 20.88 -27.15
C ALA A 190 -7.90 19.57 -26.46
N PHE A 191 -7.72 19.61 -25.14
CA PHE A 191 -7.40 18.41 -24.36
C PHE A 191 -8.58 17.43 -24.31
N LYS A 192 -9.82 17.93 -24.19
CA LYS A 192 -11.04 17.10 -24.28
C LYS A 192 -11.15 16.40 -25.64
N GLU A 193 -10.83 17.10 -26.73
CA GLU A 193 -10.78 16.51 -28.08
C GLU A 193 -9.73 15.39 -28.17
N LEU A 194 -8.51 15.63 -27.70
CA LEU A 194 -7.45 14.62 -27.69
C LEU A 194 -7.85 13.39 -26.87
N LYS A 195 -8.40 13.61 -25.68
CA LYS A 195 -8.91 12.53 -24.82
C LYS A 195 -10.00 11.73 -25.52
N HIS A 196 -10.93 12.39 -26.20
CA HIS A 196 -12.01 11.70 -26.91
C HIS A 196 -11.47 10.85 -28.06
N LEU A 197 -10.52 11.37 -28.82
CA LEU A 197 -9.87 10.67 -29.93
C LEU A 197 -9.16 9.40 -29.44
N LEU A 198 -8.34 9.51 -28.39
CA LEU A 198 -7.63 8.38 -27.80
C LEU A 198 -8.59 7.29 -27.30
N VAL A 199 -9.66 7.69 -26.60
CA VAL A 199 -10.66 6.74 -26.10
C VAL A 199 -11.38 6.04 -27.26
N THR A 200 -11.73 6.77 -28.32
CA THR A 200 -12.44 6.22 -29.49
C THR A 200 -11.59 5.18 -30.19
N GLU A 201 -10.31 5.46 -30.42
CA GLU A 201 -9.40 4.55 -31.09
C GLU A 201 -9.18 3.27 -30.28
N ILE A 202 -8.93 3.41 -28.97
CA ILE A 202 -8.81 2.26 -28.06
C ILE A 202 -10.09 1.41 -28.09
N GLU A 203 -11.28 2.03 -28.15
CA GLU A 203 -12.55 1.30 -28.24
C GLU A 203 -12.72 0.54 -29.56
N LEU A 204 -12.30 1.12 -30.69
CA LEU A 204 -12.34 0.46 -32.00
C LEU A 204 -11.41 -0.76 -32.03
N THR A 205 -10.14 -0.59 -31.64
CA THR A 205 -9.17 -1.68 -31.57
C THR A 205 -9.63 -2.80 -30.63
N CYS A 206 -10.23 -2.46 -29.48
CA CYS A 206 -10.75 -3.45 -28.54
C CYS A 206 -11.98 -4.21 -29.08
N LYS A 207 -12.82 -3.60 -29.93
CA LYS A 207 -14.01 -4.25 -30.52
C LYS A 207 -13.61 -5.26 -31.59
N GLU A 208 -12.64 -4.94 -32.43
CA GLU A 208 -12.10 -5.86 -33.44
C GLU A 208 -11.47 -7.12 -32.82
N GLN A 209 -10.83 -6.98 -31.66
CA GLN A 209 -10.26 -8.12 -30.93
C GLN A 209 -11.31 -9.07 -30.37
N LYS A 210 -12.46 -8.57 -29.90
CA LYS A 210 -13.53 -9.42 -29.34
C LYS A 210 -14.17 -10.34 -30.38
N GLN A 211 -14.10 -10.00 -31.67
CA GLN A 211 -14.66 -10.81 -32.74
C GLN A 211 -13.76 -12.00 -33.13
N ASN A 212 -12.51 -12.05 -32.66
CA ASN A 212 -11.51 -13.05 -33.08
C ASN A 212 -11.02 -13.98 -31.96
N ILE A 213 -11.67 -14.03 -30.79
CA ILE A 213 -11.25 -14.92 -29.70
C ILE A 213 -12.13 -16.17 -29.69
N PRO A 214 -11.63 -17.35 -30.13
CA PRO A 214 -12.34 -18.60 -29.90
C PRO A 214 -12.45 -18.83 -28.39
N ASN A 215 -13.62 -19.31 -27.94
CA ASN A 215 -13.93 -19.62 -26.54
C ASN A 215 -12.83 -20.48 -25.89
N LYS A 216 -11.87 -19.83 -25.24
CA LYS A 216 -10.84 -20.51 -24.46
C LYS A 216 -11.49 -20.99 -23.17
N ARG A 217 -11.67 -22.31 -23.10
CA ARG A 217 -12.00 -23.05 -21.88
C ARG A 217 -11.13 -22.53 -20.73
N HIS A 218 -11.75 -22.30 -19.57
CA HIS A 218 -11.08 -21.88 -18.34
C HIS A 218 -9.78 -22.65 -18.13
N HIS A 219 -8.64 -22.00 -18.38
CA HIS A 219 -7.35 -22.55 -17.98
C HIS A 219 -7.39 -22.72 -16.46
N LYS A 220 -7.06 -23.93 -16.00
CA LYS A 220 -6.68 -24.22 -14.60
C LYS A 220 -5.90 -23.03 -14.09
N HIS A 221 -6.35 -22.44 -12.98
CA HIS A 221 -5.65 -21.35 -12.30
C HIS A 221 -4.14 -21.63 -12.35
N ASN A 222 -3.40 -20.84 -13.16
CA ASN A 222 -1.95 -20.83 -13.06
C ASN A 222 -1.66 -20.61 -11.57
N ARG A 223 -0.98 -21.57 -10.95
CA ARG A 223 -0.59 -21.48 -9.55
C ARG A 223 0.04 -20.10 -9.37
N LYS A 224 -0.33 -19.43 -8.28
CA LYS A 224 0.23 -18.11 -7.94
C LYS A 224 1.76 -18.22 -8.06
N PRO A 225 2.44 -17.24 -8.66
CA PRO A 225 3.86 -17.37 -8.99
C PRO A 225 4.76 -17.53 -7.76
N TYR A 226 4.27 -17.13 -6.58
CA TYR A 226 4.93 -17.32 -5.28
C TYR A 226 4.62 -18.66 -4.60
N TRP A 227 3.84 -19.55 -5.23
CA TRP A 227 3.45 -20.85 -4.67
C TRP A 227 4.52 -21.91 -4.95
N ASN A 228 5.30 -22.25 -3.93
CA ASN A 228 6.38 -23.23 -4.00
C ASN A 228 5.98 -24.60 -3.40
N GLU A 229 6.88 -25.58 -3.47
CA GLU A 229 6.65 -26.92 -2.92
C GLU A 229 6.44 -26.92 -1.41
N GLU A 230 7.15 -26.07 -0.69
CA GLU A 230 7.01 -25.89 0.77
C GLU A 230 5.60 -25.42 1.15
N LEU A 231 5.05 -24.42 0.44
CA LEU A 231 3.68 -23.96 0.64
C LEU A 231 2.65 -25.04 0.30
N GLN A 232 2.92 -25.84 -0.73
CA GLN A 232 2.06 -26.96 -1.09
C GLN A 232 2.04 -28.01 0.03
N ASP A 233 3.20 -28.38 0.58
CA ASP A 233 3.29 -29.33 1.69
C ASP A 233 2.58 -28.81 2.97
N LEU A 234 2.79 -27.53 3.32
CA LEU A 234 2.09 -26.91 4.45
C LEU A 234 0.57 -26.87 4.24
N TRP A 235 0.12 -26.57 3.01
CA TRP A 235 -1.28 -26.59 2.64
C TRP A 235 -1.89 -27.99 2.77
N ASP A 236 -1.20 -29.01 2.24
CA ASP A 236 -1.66 -30.39 2.28
C ASP A 236 -1.74 -30.90 3.73
N LYS A 237 -0.77 -30.54 4.58
CA LYS A 237 -0.79 -30.81 6.03
C LYS A 237 -1.97 -30.15 6.74
N ALA A 238 -2.31 -28.91 6.38
CA ALA A 238 -3.46 -28.19 6.93
C ALA A 238 -4.78 -28.83 6.48
N CYS A 239 -4.94 -29.13 5.19
CA CYS A 239 -6.12 -29.83 4.65
C CYS A 239 -6.30 -31.22 5.26
N LYS A 240 -5.22 -31.97 5.48
CA LYS A 240 -5.27 -33.27 6.16
C LYS A 240 -5.79 -33.13 7.60
N ALA A 241 -5.26 -32.18 8.36
CA ALA A 241 -5.72 -31.93 9.74
C ALA A 241 -7.18 -31.45 9.78
N GLU A 242 -7.61 -30.65 8.81
CA GLU A 242 -9.01 -30.21 8.70
C GLU A 242 -9.94 -31.42 8.48
N LYS A 243 -9.58 -32.33 7.57
CA LYS A 243 -10.34 -33.56 7.32
C LYS A 243 -10.41 -34.45 8.56
N GLU A 244 -9.29 -34.63 9.27
CA GLU A 244 -9.24 -35.41 10.52
C GLU A 244 -10.12 -34.78 11.60
N TRP A 245 -10.06 -33.46 11.77
CA TRP A 245 -10.89 -32.74 12.75
C TRP A 245 -12.39 -32.80 12.41
N THR A 246 -12.76 -32.54 11.16
CA THR A 246 -14.16 -32.49 10.71
C THR A 246 -14.83 -33.87 10.70
N SER A 247 -14.07 -34.93 10.45
CA SER A 247 -14.57 -36.31 10.50
C SER A 247 -14.63 -36.91 11.91
N CYS A 248 -13.98 -36.29 12.89
CA CYS A 248 -13.93 -36.79 14.27
C CYS A 248 -15.25 -36.57 15.03
N LYS A 249 -15.82 -37.67 15.55
CA LYS A 249 -17.03 -37.69 16.39
C LYS A 249 -16.74 -37.92 17.88
N THR A 250 -15.48 -38.03 18.29
CA THR A 250 -15.08 -38.42 19.64
C THR A 250 -14.54 -37.24 20.45
N ASN A 251 -14.20 -37.50 21.73
CA ASN A 251 -13.65 -36.50 22.65
C ASN A 251 -12.29 -35.93 22.22
N ALA A 252 -11.60 -36.55 21.24
CA ALA A 252 -10.34 -36.05 20.67
C ALA A 252 -10.51 -34.80 19.77
N LYS A 253 -11.75 -34.35 19.52
CA LYS A 253 -12.06 -33.23 18.62
C LYS A 253 -11.36 -31.92 19.00
N SER A 254 -11.19 -31.63 20.30
CA SER A 254 -10.51 -30.42 20.77
C SER A 254 -9.02 -30.40 20.38
N THR A 255 -8.32 -31.52 20.58
CA THR A 255 -6.91 -31.67 20.21
C THR A 255 -6.72 -31.58 18.70
N LEU A 256 -7.57 -32.23 17.92
CA LEU A 256 -7.52 -32.16 16.44
C LEU A 256 -7.78 -30.73 15.93
N ARG A 257 -8.72 -30.00 16.55
CA ARG A 257 -8.95 -28.58 16.23
C ARG A 257 -7.70 -27.75 16.49
N SER A 258 -7.05 -27.95 17.63
CA SER A 258 -5.83 -27.22 18.01
C SER A 258 -4.71 -27.51 17.00
N THR A 259 -4.54 -28.76 16.58
CA THR A 259 -3.58 -29.15 15.54
C THR A 259 -3.89 -28.49 14.18
N TYR A 260 -5.16 -28.48 13.76
CA TYR A 260 -5.58 -27.79 12.54
C TYR A 260 -5.27 -26.29 12.61
N VAL A 261 -5.66 -25.62 13.69
CA VAL A 261 -5.41 -24.18 13.90
C VAL A 261 -3.91 -23.88 13.82
N GLN A 262 -3.07 -24.68 14.47
CA GLN A 262 -1.62 -24.51 14.42
C GLN A 262 -1.06 -24.68 12.99
N ARG A 263 -1.46 -25.76 12.29
CA ARG A 263 -1.01 -25.99 10.91
C ARG A 263 -1.47 -24.89 9.96
N ARG A 264 -2.69 -24.40 10.18
CA ARG A 264 -3.24 -23.29 9.39
C ARG A 264 -2.47 -22.00 9.62
N LYS A 265 -2.19 -21.65 10.88
CA LYS A 265 -1.36 -20.50 11.26
C LYS A 265 0.04 -20.58 10.64
N ASN A 266 0.66 -21.77 10.64
CA ASN A 266 1.96 -21.99 10.00
C ASN A 266 1.88 -21.76 8.48
N PHE A 267 0.88 -22.35 7.80
CA PHE A 267 0.67 -22.12 6.36
C PHE A 267 0.48 -20.64 6.05
N ASP A 268 -0.41 -19.95 6.77
CA ASP A 268 -0.72 -18.54 6.49
C ASP A 268 0.52 -17.64 6.73
N THR A 269 1.35 -17.96 7.72
CA THR A 269 2.63 -17.27 7.98
C THR A 269 3.60 -17.42 6.81
N PHE A 270 3.85 -18.65 6.34
CA PHE A 270 4.74 -18.90 5.21
C PHE A 270 4.16 -18.33 3.90
N ASN A 271 2.86 -18.42 3.69
CA ASN A 271 2.21 -17.88 2.50
C ASN A 271 2.34 -16.36 2.42
N ARG A 272 2.21 -15.65 3.56
CA ARG A 272 2.50 -14.21 3.64
C ARG A 272 3.97 -13.93 3.31
N LYS A 273 4.91 -14.69 3.89
CA LYS A 273 6.35 -14.56 3.63
C LYS A 273 6.70 -14.72 2.15
N SER A 274 6.23 -15.78 1.50
CA SER A 274 6.50 -16.04 0.08
C SER A 274 5.84 -15.01 -0.83
N LYS A 275 4.61 -14.61 -0.53
CA LYS A 275 3.91 -13.55 -1.29
C LYS A 275 4.66 -12.21 -1.18
N ARG A 276 5.11 -11.84 0.02
CA ARG A 276 5.88 -10.61 0.28
C ARG A 276 7.20 -10.60 -0.48
N ARG A 277 7.99 -11.68 -0.41
CA ARG A 277 9.23 -11.85 -1.19
C ARG A 277 9.02 -11.64 -2.68
N TYR A 278 8.01 -12.32 -3.24
CA TYR A 278 7.68 -12.17 -4.64
C TYR A 278 7.28 -10.73 -5.01
N GLN A 279 6.54 -10.03 -4.14
CA GLN A 279 6.19 -8.62 -4.37
C GLN A 279 7.43 -7.72 -4.40
N ILE A 280 8.37 -7.91 -3.46
CA ILE A 280 9.64 -7.17 -3.40
C ILE A 280 10.48 -7.45 -4.65
N GLU A 281 10.60 -8.72 -5.07
CA GLU A 281 11.34 -9.10 -6.28
C GLU A 281 10.75 -8.45 -7.55
N GLN A 282 9.43 -8.39 -7.65
CA GLN A 282 8.74 -7.72 -8.77
C GLN A 282 8.94 -6.20 -8.73
N GLN A 283 8.98 -5.59 -7.55
CA GLN A 283 9.24 -4.16 -7.40
C GLN A 283 10.69 -3.83 -7.79
N ASN A 284 11.65 -4.64 -7.35
CA ASN A 284 13.06 -4.47 -7.68
C ASN A 284 13.34 -4.66 -9.17
N SER A 285 12.73 -5.67 -9.81
CA SER A 285 12.88 -5.88 -11.26
C SER A 285 12.33 -4.72 -12.09
N TYR A 286 11.25 -4.09 -11.62
CA TYR A 286 10.67 -2.90 -12.25
C TYR A 286 11.57 -1.66 -12.08
N ILE A 287 12.11 -1.44 -10.89
CA ILE A 287 13.05 -0.33 -10.62
C ILE A 287 14.28 -0.43 -11.54
N ILE A 288 14.89 -1.63 -11.60
CA ILE A 288 16.04 -1.89 -12.48
C ILE A 288 15.68 -1.63 -13.94
N SER A 289 14.51 -2.10 -14.39
CA SER A 289 14.06 -1.88 -15.77
C SER A 289 13.86 -0.39 -16.08
N ARG A 290 13.31 0.38 -15.14
CA ARG A 290 13.10 1.83 -15.28
C ARG A 290 14.43 2.60 -15.31
N ASP A 291 15.40 2.21 -14.49
CA ASP A 291 16.71 2.86 -14.48
C ASP A 291 17.52 2.56 -15.75
N ILE A 292 17.38 1.35 -16.31
CA ILE A 292 17.93 1.01 -17.62
C ILE A 292 17.31 1.89 -18.71
N ILE A 293 15.97 2.02 -18.73
CA ILE A 293 15.26 2.86 -19.71
C ILE A 293 15.73 4.32 -19.59
N ARG A 294 15.82 4.88 -18.37
CA ARG A 294 16.32 6.25 -18.16
C ARG A 294 17.75 6.46 -18.67
N LYS A 295 18.65 5.50 -18.43
CA LYS A 295 20.03 5.56 -18.92
C LYS A 295 20.13 5.49 -20.45
N ILE A 296 19.21 4.79 -21.10
CA ILE A 296 19.13 4.73 -22.57
C ILE A 296 18.56 6.05 -23.13
N SER A 297 17.50 6.58 -22.51
CA SER A 297 16.83 7.81 -22.97
C SER A 297 17.62 9.10 -22.70
N GLY A 298 18.54 9.12 -21.73
CA GLY A 298 19.40 10.28 -21.46
C GLY A 298 20.67 10.35 -22.33
N ASN A 299 20.88 9.38 -23.22
CA ASN A 299 22.03 9.31 -24.15
C ASN A 299 21.60 9.49 -25.63
N LEU A 300 20.37 9.93 -25.88
CA LEU A 300 19.84 10.36 -27.17
C LEU A 300 19.55 11.87 -27.12
#